data_AF-L9V3W1-F1
#
_entry.id   AF-L9V3W1-F1
#
_cell.length_a   1.000
_cell.length_b   1.000
_cell.length_c   1.000
_cell.angle_alpha   90.00
_cell.angle_beta   90.00
_cell.angle_gamma   90.00
#
_symmetry.space_group_name_H-M   'P 1'
#
loop_
_entity.id
_entity.type
_entity.pdbx_description
1 polymer ?
#
loop_
_entity_poly.entity_id
_entity_poly.type
_entity_poly.pdbx_seq_one_letter_code
_entity_poly.pdbx_strand_id
1 'polypeptide(L)'
;MKLLERWLDSRDDVAQVKPYYEYDEETVFDVAGFDADGELVWVGEAELQSNNKHAPVDDYDKQSAVDANAVWAFNRRETAVEVLDCLAEADRIEHSVGGRAARRFSDIREAVESLNAEGMTTIRSFNKLDEEFNS
;
A
#
# COMPACT_ATOMS: atom_id res chain seq x y z
N MET A 1 8.98 -1.68 -7.67
CA MET A 1 9.74 -1.46 -6.43
C MET A 1 10.41 -0.10 -6.35
N LYS A 2 11.40 0.25 -7.19
CA LYS A 2 12.12 1.55 -7.10
C LYS A 2 11.26 2.82 -6.95
N LEU A 3 10.05 2.81 -7.51
CA LEU A 3 9.11 3.94 -7.43
C LEU A 3 8.50 4.11 -6.03
N LEU A 4 8.17 3.01 -5.35
CA LEU A 4 7.64 3.05 -3.98
C LEU A 4 8.74 3.41 -2.99
N GLU A 5 9.95 2.87 -3.20
CA GLU A 5 11.15 3.24 -2.43
C GLU A 5 11.41 4.75 -2.51
N ARG A 6 11.39 5.32 -3.72
CA ARG A 6 11.56 6.77 -3.92
C ARG A 6 10.43 7.59 -3.31
N TRP A 7 9.19 7.10 -3.34
CA TRP A 7 8.08 7.78 -2.71
C TRP A 7 8.27 7.86 -1.19
N LEU A 8 8.70 6.76 -0.56
CA LEU A 8 9.05 6.76 0.87
C LEU A 8 10.26 7.63 1.16
N ASP A 9 11.29 7.62 0.31
CA ASP A 9 12.49 8.47 0.47
C ASP A 9 12.16 9.96 0.35
N SER A 10 11.07 10.32 -0.33
CA SER A 10 10.61 11.71 -0.46
C SER A 10 9.78 12.21 0.74
N ARG A 11 9.48 11.35 1.71
CA ARG A 11 8.70 11.69 2.91
C ARG A 11 9.59 12.34 3.96
N ASP A 12 9.17 13.47 4.52
CA ASP A 12 9.93 14.17 5.57
C ASP A 12 10.06 13.38 6.89
N ASP A 13 9.15 12.45 7.14
CA ASP A 13 9.13 11.56 8.32
C ASP A 13 9.92 10.26 8.12
N VAL A 14 10.52 10.05 6.95
CA VAL A 14 11.34 8.86 6.65
C VAL A 14 12.80 9.29 6.46
N ALA A 15 13.69 8.76 7.30
CA ALA A 15 15.13 8.97 7.18
C ALA A 15 15.85 7.85 6.43
N GLN A 16 15.31 6.63 6.46
CA GLN A 16 15.89 5.48 5.76
C GLN A 16 14.81 4.59 5.14
N VAL A 17 15.02 4.21 3.88
CA VAL A 17 14.17 3.23 3.19
C VAL A 17 14.93 1.91 3.02
N LYS A 18 14.26 0.79 3.31
CA LYS A 18 14.79 -0.57 3.09
C LYS A 18 13.82 -1.36 2.19
N PRO A 19 14.25 -1.77 0.99
CA PRO A 19 13.48 -2.70 0.16
C PRO A 19 13.61 -4.14 0.68
N TYR A 20 12.60 -4.97 0.43
CA TYR A 20 12.54 -6.38 0.87
C TYR A 20 12.89 -6.53 2.35
N TYR A 21 12.15 -5.83 3.20
CA TYR A 21 12.41 -5.80 4.63
C TYR A 21 11.68 -6.96 5.31
N GLU A 22 12.45 -7.91 5.83
CA GLU A 22 11.95 -8.97 6.70
C GLU A 22 11.72 -8.39 8.10
N TYR A 23 10.45 -8.28 8.48
CA TYR A 23 10.05 -7.83 9.82
C TYR A 23 10.14 -9.00 10.82
N ASP A 24 9.64 -10.17 10.42
CA ASP A 24 9.69 -11.43 11.17
C ASP A 24 9.82 -12.62 10.21
N GLU A 25 10.00 -13.84 10.74
CA GLU A 25 10.16 -15.09 9.96
C GLU A 25 8.99 -15.39 9.00
N GLU A 26 7.83 -14.78 9.20
CA GLU A 26 6.61 -14.96 8.40
C GLU A 26 6.20 -13.70 7.61
N THR A 27 6.86 -12.56 7.85
CA THR A 27 6.44 -11.25 7.34
C THR A 27 7.60 -10.54 6.64
N VAL A 28 7.48 -10.42 5.33
CA VAL A 28 8.41 -9.67 4.48
C VAL A 28 7.60 -8.61 3.75
N PHE A 29 7.99 -7.35 3.94
CA PHE A 29 7.42 -6.21 3.24
C PHE A 29 8.25 -5.88 2.00
N ASP A 30 7.60 -5.55 0.89
CA ASP A 30 8.31 -5.06 -0.31
C ASP A 30 9.19 -3.84 -0.01
N VAL A 31 8.74 -2.97 0.90
CA VAL A 31 9.53 -1.84 1.39
C VAL A 31 9.13 -1.42 2.80
N ALA A 32 10.12 -0.94 3.55
CA ALA A 32 9.94 -0.34 4.86
C ALA A 32 10.63 1.02 4.94
N GLY A 33 9.96 2.00 5.55
CA GLY A 33 10.49 3.32 5.86
C GLY A 33 10.70 3.46 7.36
N PHE A 34 11.90 3.92 7.73
CA PHE A 34 12.31 4.16 9.11
C PHE A 34 12.54 5.65 9.31
N ASP A 35 12.21 6.15 10.49
CA ASP A 35 12.50 7.53 10.88
C ASP A 35 13.97 7.73 11.29
N ALA A 36 14.29 8.92 11.78
CA ALA A 36 15.64 9.29 12.21
C ALA A 36 16.12 8.51 13.45
N ASP A 37 15.19 7.99 14.26
CA ASP A 37 15.46 7.18 15.45
C ASP A 37 15.58 5.68 15.11
N GLY A 38 15.24 5.31 13.87
CA GLY A 38 15.28 3.94 13.36
C GLY A 38 14.01 3.14 13.68
N GLU A 39 12.93 3.81 14.03
CA GLU A 39 11.62 3.21 14.25
C GLU A 39 10.88 3.03 12.92
N LEU A 40 10.15 1.92 12.79
CA LEU A 40 9.38 1.61 11.59
C LEU A 40 8.15 2.51 11.53
N VAL A 41 8.15 3.46 10.61
CA VAL A 41 7.05 4.44 10.45
C VAL A 41 6.17 4.16 9.24
N TRP A 42 6.73 3.45 8.24
CA TRP A 42 6.02 3.08 7.02
C TRP A 42 6.36 1.65 6.59
N VAL A 43 5.35 0.93 6.14
CA VAL A 43 5.48 -0.33 5.40
C VAL A 43 4.73 -0.22 4.10
N GLY A 44 5.19 -0.90 3.06
CA GLY A 44 4.50 -0.86 1.79
C GLY A 44 4.63 -2.11 0.96
N GLU A 45 3.55 -2.38 0.22
CA GLU A 45 3.42 -3.53 -0.66
C GLU A 45 3.09 -3.09 -2.08
N ALA A 46 3.71 -3.76 -3.04
CA ALA A 46 3.55 -3.51 -4.46
C ALA A 46 2.67 -4.60 -5.08
N GLU A 47 1.37 -4.34 -5.11
CA GLU A 47 0.42 -5.24 -5.71
C GLU A 47 0.47 -5.20 -7.24
N LEU A 48 0.67 -6.39 -7.80
CA LEU A 48 0.58 -6.67 -9.23
C LEU A 48 -0.67 -7.49 -9.48
N GLN A 49 -1.09 -7.56 -10.75
CA GLN A 49 -2.23 -8.38 -11.13
C GLN A 49 -1.89 -9.87 -10.87
N SER A 50 -2.24 -10.34 -9.68
CA SER A 50 -2.03 -11.70 -9.21
C SER A 50 -3.36 -12.42 -9.21
N ASN A 51 -3.36 -13.67 -9.67
CA ASN A 51 -4.56 -14.49 -9.73
C ASN A 51 -4.93 -15.08 -8.33
N ASN A 52 -4.24 -14.65 -7.28
CA ASN A 52 -4.43 -15.12 -5.92
C ASN A 52 -5.18 -14.05 -5.10
N LYS A 53 -6.45 -14.29 -4.82
CA LYS A 53 -7.33 -13.38 -4.07
C LYS A 53 -7.04 -13.35 -2.56
N HIS A 54 -6.30 -14.34 -2.05
CA HIS A 54 -5.96 -14.40 -0.62
C HIS A 54 -4.70 -13.59 -0.28
N ALA A 55 -3.77 -13.45 -1.22
CA ALA A 55 -2.53 -12.71 -1.00
C ALA A 55 -2.75 -11.28 -0.45
N PRO A 56 -3.68 -10.47 -1.01
CA PRO A 56 -3.90 -9.12 -0.50
C PRO A 56 -4.50 -9.08 0.90
N VAL A 57 -5.24 -10.11 1.31
CA VAL A 57 -5.82 -10.17 2.67
C VAL A 57 -4.73 -10.51 3.68
N ASP A 58 -3.87 -11.48 3.36
CA ASP A 58 -2.71 -11.84 4.19
C ASP A 58 -1.76 -10.65 4.35
N ASP A 59 -1.51 -9.90 3.27
CA ASP A 59 -0.61 -8.73 3.31
C ASP A 59 -1.23 -7.57 4.10
N TYR A 60 -2.55 -7.37 4.03
CA TYR A 60 -3.25 -6.42 4.90
C TYR A 60 -3.15 -6.82 6.38
N ASP A 61 -3.36 -8.10 6.70
CA ASP A 61 -3.30 -8.57 8.08
C ASP A 61 -1.89 -8.37 8.67
N LYS A 62 -0.84 -8.67 7.91
CA LYS A 62 0.56 -8.39 8.31
C LYS A 62 0.81 -6.92 8.56
N GLN A 63 0.33 -6.04 7.68
CA GLN A 63 0.50 -4.60 7.83
C GLN A 63 -0.33 -4.02 8.98
N SER A 64 -1.52 -4.54 9.22
CA SER A 64 -2.37 -4.13 10.33
C SER A 64 -1.80 -4.57 11.69
N ALA A 65 -0.93 -5.59 11.70
CA ALA A 65 -0.28 -6.08 12.91
C ALA A 65 0.94 -5.23 13.33
N VAL A 66 1.42 -4.33 12.46
CA VAL A 66 2.53 -3.42 12.78
C VAL A 66 2.02 -2.03 13.10
N ASP A 67 2.61 -1.37 14.10
CA ASP A 67 2.29 0.01 14.47
C ASP A 67 3.01 1.00 13.54
N ALA A 68 2.71 0.91 12.24
CA ALA A 68 3.31 1.71 11.18
C ALA A 68 2.29 2.05 10.10
N ASN A 69 2.51 3.13 9.36
CA ASN A 69 1.61 3.48 8.27
C ASN A 69 1.78 2.54 7.08
N ALA A 70 0.67 2.13 6.48
CA ALA A 70 0.64 1.20 5.37
C ALA A 70 0.44 1.91 4.02
N VAL A 71 1.33 1.68 3.05
CA VAL A 71 1.20 2.17 1.68
C VAL A 71 1.11 1.03 0.66
N TRP A 72 0.08 1.07 -0.18
CA TRP A 72 -0.11 0.08 -1.24
C TRP A 72 0.14 0.69 -2.62
N ALA A 73 1.04 0.11 -3.40
CA ALA A 73 1.30 0.52 -4.77
C ALA A 73 0.68 -0.44 -5.78
N PHE A 74 -0.17 0.07 -6.66
CA PHE A 74 -0.84 -0.72 -7.68
C PHE A 74 -0.36 -0.37 -9.08
N ASN A 75 -0.17 -1.38 -9.93
CA ASN A 75 0.21 -1.15 -11.33
C ASN A 75 -0.95 -0.58 -12.17
N ARG A 76 -2.18 -1.00 -11.85
CA ARG A 76 -3.40 -0.66 -12.57
C ARG A 76 -4.50 -0.32 -11.58
N ARG A 77 -5.40 0.55 -12.03
CA ARG A 77 -6.62 0.91 -11.30
C ARG A 77 -7.50 -0.32 -11.05
N GLU A 78 -7.62 -1.19 -12.05
CA GLU A 78 -8.43 -2.41 -11.95
C GLU A 78 -7.94 -3.30 -10.81
N THR A 79 -6.62 -3.52 -10.71
CA THR A 79 -6.00 -4.28 -9.62
C THR A 79 -6.27 -3.66 -8.25
N ALA A 80 -6.19 -2.33 -8.13
CA ALA A 80 -6.54 -1.66 -6.87
C ALA A 80 -8.00 -1.92 -6.46
N VAL A 81 -8.93 -1.88 -7.42
CA VAL A 81 -10.35 -2.16 -7.14
C VAL A 81 -10.56 -3.61 -6.77
N GLU A 82 -9.92 -4.56 -7.47
CA GLU A 82 -10.00 -5.99 -7.16
C GLU A 82 -9.49 -6.30 -5.75
N VAL A 83 -8.38 -5.70 -5.34
CA VAL A 83 -7.82 -5.84 -3.99
C VAL A 83 -8.76 -5.24 -2.94
N LEU A 84 -9.26 -4.03 -3.16
CA LEU A 84 -10.21 -3.40 -2.24
C LEU A 84 -11.52 -4.19 -2.11
N ASP A 85 -12.00 -4.78 -3.20
CA ASP A 85 -13.18 -5.66 -3.16
C ASP A 85 -12.88 -6.93 -2.35
N CYS A 86 -11.72 -7.57 -2.55
CA CYS A 86 -11.30 -8.74 -1.76
C CYS A 86 -11.19 -8.41 -0.26
N LEU A 87 -10.64 -7.24 0.09
CA LEU A 87 -10.52 -6.80 1.48
C LEU A 87 -11.88 -6.52 2.11
N ALA A 88 -12.81 -5.94 1.36
CA ALA A 88 -14.17 -5.73 1.83
C ALA A 88 -14.93 -7.05 1.99
N GLU A 89 -14.77 -8.00 1.06
CA GLU A 89 -15.32 -9.36 1.18
C GLU A 89 -14.76 -10.11 2.39
N ALA A 90 -13.51 -9.81 2.78
CA ALA A 90 -12.83 -10.36 3.95
C ALA A 90 -13.06 -9.57 5.26
N ASP A 91 -13.96 -8.57 5.25
CA ASP A 91 -14.30 -7.73 6.41
C ASP A 91 -13.08 -6.97 6.99
N ARG A 92 -12.11 -6.62 6.14
CA ARG A 92 -10.90 -5.84 6.51
C ARG A 92 -11.07 -4.35 6.35
N ILE A 93 -11.94 -3.93 5.43
CA ILE A 93 -12.34 -2.55 5.23
C ILE A 93 -13.86 -2.45 5.30
N GLU A 94 -14.38 -1.30 5.76
CA GLU A 94 -15.83 -1.14 5.99
C GLU A 94 -16.66 -1.39 4.73
N HIS A 95 -16.21 -0.88 3.58
CA HIS A 95 -16.93 -1.00 2.31
C HIS A 95 -15.98 -1.10 1.11
N SER A 96 -16.40 -1.87 0.09
CA SER A 96 -15.61 -1.96 -1.15
C SER A 96 -15.64 -0.66 -1.94
N VAL A 97 -14.48 -0.29 -2.50
CA VAL A 97 -14.35 0.91 -3.33
C VAL A 97 -14.74 0.57 -4.76
N GLY A 98 -16.04 0.42 -5.00
CA GLY A 98 -16.62 0.07 -6.28
C GLY A 98 -17.26 1.23 -7.06
N GLY A 99 -17.57 0.98 -8.34
CA GLY A 99 -18.46 1.83 -9.12
C GLY A 99 -17.96 3.27 -9.37
N ARG A 100 -18.56 4.26 -8.69
CA ARG A 100 -18.30 5.68 -8.95
C ARG A 100 -16.96 6.14 -8.37
N ALA A 101 -16.59 5.64 -7.18
CA ALA A 101 -15.30 5.89 -6.53
C ALA A 101 -14.14 5.17 -7.24
N ALA A 102 -14.44 4.05 -7.92
CA ALA A 102 -13.47 3.35 -8.76
C ALA A 102 -13.17 4.07 -10.09
N ARG A 103 -13.78 5.21 -10.42
CA ARG A 103 -13.63 5.84 -11.76
C ARG A 103 -12.24 6.40 -12.02
N ARG A 104 -11.58 6.95 -11.01
CA ARG A 104 -10.23 7.51 -11.11
C ARG A 104 -9.39 7.03 -9.94
N PHE A 105 -8.09 6.87 -10.17
CA PHE A 105 -7.19 6.46 -9.10
C PHE A 105 -7.18 7.44 -7.91
N SER A 106 -7.32 8.74 -8.19
CA SER A 106 -7.47 9.78 -7.16
C SER A 106 -8.70 9.57 -6.28
N ASP A 107 -9.83 9.18 -6.88
CA ASP A 107 -11.08 8.94 -6.16
C ASP A 107 -10.96 7.68 -5.28
N ILE A 108 -10.27 6.63 -5.77
CA ILE A 108 -9.98 5.43 -4.99
C ILE A 108 -9.08 5.77 -3.80
N ARG A 109 -8.03 6.58 -4.03
CA ARG A 109 -7.12 7.01 -2.97
C ARG A 109 -7.85 7.78 -1.89
N GLU A 110 -8.70 8.74 -2.26
CA GLU A 110 -9.49 9.52 -1.31
C GLU A 110 -10.44 8.62 -0.51
N ALA A 111 -11.07 7.63 -1.16
CA ALA A 111 -11.91 6.66 -0.49
C ALA A 111 -11.11 5.84 0.54
N VAL A 112 -9.92 5.35 0.19
CA VAL A 112 -9.05 4.60 1.11
C VAL A 112 -8.56 5.45 2.28
N GLU A 113 -8.12 6.68 2.00
CA GLU A 113 -7.71 7.62 3.06
C GLU A 113 -8.87 7.97 4.01
N SER A 114 -10.12 7.85 3.55
CA SER A 114 -11.31 8.02 4.39
C SER A 114 -11.74 6.77 5.16
N LEU A 115 -11.25 5.57 4.80
CA LEU A 115 -11.64 4.31 5.43
C LEU A 115 -10.94 4.05 6.77
N ASN A 116 -9.93 4.86 7.16
CA ASN A 116 -9.12 4.66 8.37
C ASN A 116 -8.67 3.20 8.55
N ALA A 117 -8.27 2.55 7.44
CA ALA A 117 -7.81 1.18 7.46
C ALA A 117 -6.37 1.12 7.98
N GLU A 118 -6.16 0.47 9.14
CA GLU A 118 -4.84 0.37 9.78
C GLU A 118 -3.81 -0.29 8.85
N GLY A 119 -4.19 -1.40 8.20
CA GLY A 119 -3.37 -2.09 7.21
C GLY A 119 -3.38 -1.47 5.80
N MET A 120 -4.04 -0.32 5.60
CA MET A 120 -4.07 0.37 4.31
C MET A 120 -4.31 1.87 4.47
N THR A 121 -3.31 2.57 4.99
CA THR A 121 -3.39 4.02 5.24
C THR A 121 -3.49 4.84 3.95
N THR A 122 -2.77 4.45 2.89
CA THR A 122 -2.82 5.16 1.61
C THR A 122 -2.47 4.26 0.41
N ILE A 123 -2.87 4.66 -0.79
CA ILE A 123 -2.56 3.93 -2.03
C ILE A 123 -1.87 4.80 -3.08
N ARG A 124 -1.02 4.21 -3.92
CA ARG A 124 -0.28 4.87 -5.00
C ARG A 124 -0.36 4.07 -6.29
N SER A 125 -0.29 4.75 -7.43
CA SER A 125 -0.24 4.09 -8.73
C SER A 125 1.17 4.12 -9.29
N PHE A 126 1.65 2.98 -9.80
CA PHE A 126 2.97 2.91 -10.43
C PHE A 126 3.07 3.82 -11.65
N ASN A 127 2.03 3.93 -12.48
CA ASN A 127 2.06 4.79 -13.67
C ASN A 127 2.30 6.26 -13.32
N LYS A 128 1.67 6.75 -12.24
CA LYS A 128 1.82 8.14 -11.84
C LYS A 128 3.19 8.40 -11.21
N LEU A 129 3.68 7.45 -10.41
CA LEU A 129 5.05 7.52 -9.88
C LEU A 129 6.09 7.46 -11.02
N ASP A 130 5.89 6.62 -12.03
CA ASP A 130 6.81 6.54 -13.18
C ASP A 130 6.85 7.86 -13.95
N GLU A 131 5.69 8.49 -14.21
CA GLU A 131 5.61 9.82 -14.84
C GLU A 131 6.25 10.93 -13.98
N GLU A 132 6.08 10.91 -12.65
CA GLU A 132 6.67 11.93 -11.75
C GLU A 132 8.20 11.79 -11.61
N PHE A 133 8.76 10.58 -11.77
CA PHE A 133 10.18 10.31 -11.56
C PHE A 133 11.02 10.15 -12.85
N ASN A 134 10.40 10.00 -14.02
CA ASN A 134 11.05 9.95 -15.34
C ASN A 134 10.83 11.20 -16.21
N SER A 135 10.25 12.29 -15.67
CA SER A 135 10.10 13.57 -16.37
C SER A 135 11.30 14.50 -16.23
#